data_AF-A0A5C7VHR6-F1
#
_entry.id   AF-A0A5C7VHR6-F1
#
_cell.length_a   1.000
_cell.length_b   1.000
_cell.length_c   1.000
_cell.angle_alpha   90.00
_cell.angle_beta   90.00
_cell.angle_gamma   90.00
#
_symmetry.space_group_name_H-M   'P 1'
#
loop_
_entity.id
_entity.type
_entity.pdbx_description
1 polymer ?
#
loop_
_entity_poly.entity_id
_entity_poly.type
_entity_poly.pdbx_seq_one_letter_code
_entity_poly.pdbx_strand_id
1 'polypeptide(L)' 'MKPVTEPIIVSGQVLSKGTELVIYGRRGRYRYVDASLTSEGKTVVNLIGPIGFRERFSAVYVENIKGIYGVKKRGKR' A
#
# COMPACT_ATOMS: atom_id res chain seq x y z
N MET A 1 -1.96 -4.38 17.78
CA MET A 1 -2.13 -3.40 16.69
C MET A 1 -3.61 -3.06 16.58
N LYS A 2 -3.96 -1.78 16.48
CA LYS A 2 -5.36 -1.35 16.32
C LYS A 2 -5.67 -1.18 14.82
N PRO A 3 -6.86 -1.56 14.33
CA PRO A 3 -7.23 -1.29 12.94
C PRO A 3 -7.31 0.22 12.70
N VAL A 4 -6.90 0.65 11.51
CA VAL A 4 -7.04 2.06 11.09
C VAL A 4 -8.47 2.24 10.57
N THR A 5 -9.21 3.20 11.13
CA THR A 5 -10.58 3.53 10.71
C THR A 5 -10.63 4.64 9.67
N GLU A 6 -9.57 5.43 9.55
CA GLU A 6 -9.47 6.52 8.59
C GLU A 6 -9.00 6.03 7.21
N PRO A 7 -9.51 6.60 6.11
CA PRO A 7 -9.06 6.24 4.78
C PRO A 7 -7.59 6.63 4.57
N ILE A 8 -6.77 5.67 4.11
CA ILE A 8 -5.37 5.94 3.77
C ILE A 8 -5.31 6.49 2.36
N ILE A 9 -4.72 7.69 2.22
CA ILE A 9 -4.57 8.37 0.94
C ILE A 9 -3.11 8.28 0.48
N VAL A 10 -2.90 7.72 -0.70
CA VAL A 10 -1.59 7.64 -1.35
C VAL A 10 -1.71 8.22 -2.75
N SER A 11 -0.80 9.13 -3.10
CA SER A 11 -0.79 9.79 -4.43
C SER A 11 -2.16 10.41 -4.82
N GLY A 12 -2.90 10.93 -3.83
CA GLY A 12 -4.22 11.53 -4.03
C GLY A 12 -5.38 10.55 -4.20
N GLN A 13 -5.17 9.25 -3.93
CA GLN A 13 -6.21 8.23 -4.01
C GLN A 13 -6.36 7.46 -2.71
N VAL A 14 -7.60 7.07 -2.39
CA VAL A 14 -7.89 6.21 -1.24
C VAL A 14 -7.48 4.79 -1.56
N LEU A 15 -6.72 4.16 -0.67
CA LEU A 15 -6.38 2.74 -0.77
C LEU A 15 -7.59 1.87 -0.45
N SER A 16 -7.99 1.06 -1.41
CA SER A 16 -9.00 0.02 -1.24
C SER A 16 -8.36 -1.37 -1.28
N LYS A 17 -8.94 -2.35 -0.58
CA LYS A 17 -8.44 -3.74 -0.57
C LYS A 17 -8.26 -4.26 -2.00
N GLY A 18 -7.10 -4.81 -2.29
CA GLY A 18 -6.69 -5.26 -3.62
C GLY A 18 -5.91 -4.23 -4.43
N THR A 19 -5.84 -2.96 -4.00
CA THR A 19 -5.04 -1.93 -4.67
C THR A 19 -3.59 -2.39 -4.81
N GLU A 20 -3.06 -2.38 -6.02
CA GLU A 20 -1.68 -2.77 -6.27
C GLU A 20 -0.73 -1.59 -6.03
N LEU A 21 0.31 -1.82 -5.24
CA LEU A 21 1.27 -0.81 -4.80
C LEU A 21 2.68 -1.18 -5.24
N VAL A 22 3.48 -0.16 -5.49
CA VAL A 22 4.94 -0.27 -5.62
C VAL A 22 5.57 0.32 -4.37
N ILE A 23 6.56 -0.36 -3.82
CA ILE A 23 7.20 0.02 -2.54
C ILE A 23 8.65 0.41 -2.81
N TYR A 24 9.15 1.47 -2.16
CA TYR A 24 10.55 1.88 -2.28
C TYR A 24 11.50 0.75 -1.84
N GLY A 25 12.59 0.56 -2.59
CA GLY A 25 13.59 -0.47 -2.32
C GLY A 25 13.13 -1.92 -2.53
N ARG A 26 11.88 -2.16 -2.98
CA ARG A 26 11.35 -3.51 -3.23
C ARG A 26 11.03 -3.71 -4.71
N ARG A 27 11.22 -4.96 -5.17
CA ARG A 27 10.88 -5.36 -6.53
C ARG A 27 9.45 -5.91 -6.57
N GLY A 28 8.76 -5.62 -7.68
CA GLY A 28 7.41 -6.13 -7.93
C GLY A 28 6.29 -5.27 -7.35
N ARG A 29 5.07 -5.79 -7.51
CA ARG A 29 3.83 -5.16 -7.06
C ARG A 29 3.30 -5.88 -5.83
N TYR A 30 2.58 -5.18 -4.97
CA TYR A 30 2.02 -5.74 -3.74
C TYR A 30 0.55 -5.36 -3.64
N ARG A 31 -0.33 -6.30 -3.30
CA ARG A 31 -1.76 -6.00 -3.07
C ARG A 31 -1.95 -5.49 -1.66
N TYR A 32 -2.63 -4.36 -1.53
CA TYR A 32 -3.12 -3.84 -0.25
C TYR A 32 -4.19 -4.75 0.33
N VAL A 33 -4.06 -5.10 1.60
CA VAL A 33 -5.03 -5.91 2.33
C VAL A 33 -5.84 -5.04 3.28
N ASP A 34 -5.14 -4.42 4.23
CA ASP A 34 -5.67 -3.51 5.24
C ASP A 34 -4.52 -2.67 5.81
N ALA A 35 -4.82 -1.92 6.86
CA ALA A 35 -3.83 -1.15 7.59
C ALA A 35 -4.07 -1.20 9.09
N SER A 36 -2.98 -0.97 9.83
CA SER A 36 -2.99 -1.00 11.28
C SER A 36 -2.11 0.08 11.87
N LEU A 37 -2.43 0.48 13.10
CA LEU A 37 -1.63 1.38 13.91
C LEU A 37 -0.69 0.55 14.78
N THR A 38 0.59 0.93 14.71
CA THR A 38 1.62 0.53 15.65
C THR A 38 1.33 1.12 17.04
N SER A 39 2.01 0.62 18.08
CA SER A 39 1.92 1.17 19.44
C SER A 39 2.35 2.64 19.53
N GLU A 40 3.18 3.10 18.61
CA GLU A 40 3.65 4.48 18.50
C GLU A 40 2.71 5.38 17.68
N GLY A 41 1.55 4.88 17.26
CA GLY A 41 0.59 5.65 16.46
C GLY A 41 0.99 5.82 14.99
N LYS A 42 2.01 5.12 14.50
CA LYS A 42 2.37 5.10 13.07
C LYS A 42 1.50 4.12 12.30
N THR A 43 1.05 4.54 11.12
CA THR A 43 0.25 3.73 10.20
C THR A 43 1.14 2.80 9.37
N VAL A 44 0.84 1.51 9.41
CA VAL A 44 1.43 0.51 8.51
C VAL A 44 0.36 -0.07 7.60
N VAL A 45 0.71 -0.29 6.35
CA VAL A 45 -0.11 -1.02 5.38
C VAL A 45 0.34 -2.47 5.34
N ASN A 46 -0.64 -3.36 5.37
CA ASN A 46 -0.44 -4.79 5.28
C ASN A 46 -0.72 -5.25 3.85
N LEU A 47 0.22 -6.02 3.30
CA LEU A 47 0.31 -6.31 1.89
C LEU A 47 0.52 -7.81 1.63
N ILE A 48 0.16 -8.25 0.43
CA ILE A 48 0.53 -9.56 -0.11
C ILE A 48 1.32 -9.36 -1.40
N GLY A 49 2.51 -9.97 -1.48
CA GLY A 49 3.31 -9.94 -2.69
C GLY A 49 4.76 -10.42 -2.48
N PRO A 50 5.64 -10.23 -3.47
CA PRO A 50 5.35 -9.58 -4.75
C PRO A 50 4.45 -10.45 -5.66
N ILE A 51 3.48 -9.81 -6.33
CA ILE A 51 2.52 -10.44 -7.24
C ILE A 51 3.26 -11.10 -8.41
N GLY A 52 2.88 -12.34 -8.73
CA GLY A 52 3.51 -13.12 -9.80
C GLY A 52 4.79 -13.85 -9.38
N PHE A 53 5.11 -13.83 -8.09
CA PHE A 53 6.20 -14.61 -7.47
C PHE A 53 5.65 -15.40 -6.28
N ARG A 54 6.54 -15.89 -5.41
CA ARG A 54 6.13 -16.48 -4.12
C ARG A 54 5.54 -15.39 -3.23
N GLU A 55 4.22 -15.22 -3.31
CA GLU A 55 3.48 -14.23 -2.53
C GLU A 55 3.59 -14.52 -1.03
N ARG A 56 3.93 -13.49 -0.25
CA ARG A 56 4.01 -13.53 1.21
C ARG A 56 3.37 -12.29 1.81
N PHE A 57 2.97 -12.41 3.06
CA PHE A 57 2.57 -11.26 3.86
C PHE A 57 3.75 -10.30 4.01
N SER A 58 3.46 -9.00 3.95
CA SER A 58 4.43 -7.96 4.23
C SER A 58 3.77 -6.70 4.78
N ALA A 59 4.33 -6.16 5.86
CA ALA A 59 3.91 -4.87 6.40
C ALA A 59 4.96 -3.80 6.10
N VAL A 60 4.52 -2.60 5.72
CA VAL A 60 5.38 -1.43 5.52
C VAL A 60 4.69 -0.17 6.01
N TYR A 61 5.46 0.82 6.43
CA TYR A 61 4.92 2.13 6.70
C TYR A 61 4.40 2.81 5.43
N VAL A 62 3.37 3.65 5.57
CA VAL A 62 2.72 4.36 4.46
C VAL A 62 3.71 5.19 3.66
N GLU A 63 4.68 5.83 4.32
CA GLU A 63 5.74 6.63 3.69
C GLU A 63 6.66 5.84 2.76
N ASN A 64 6.72 4.51 2.90
CA ASN A 64 7.52 3.65 2.03
C ASN A 64 6.79 3.28 0.72
N ILE A 65 5.54 3.69 0.55
CA ILE A 65 4.79 3.45 -0.68
C ILE A 65 5.30 4.42 -1.75
N LYS A 66 5.88 3.87 -2.82
CA LYS A 66 6.36 4.63 -3.98
C LYS A 66 5.21 5.15 -4.84
N GLY A 67 4.13 4.40 -4.94
CA GLY A 67 2.92 4.80 -5.65
C GLY A 67 1.98 3.64 -5.91
N ILE A 68 0.83 3.97 -6.47
CA ILE A 68 -0.21 3.01 -6.87
C ILE A 68 0.07 2.56 -8.30
N TYR A 69 0.10 1.24 -8.52
CA TYR A 69 0.22 0.66 -9.84
C TYR A 69 -1.10 0.77 -10.62
N GLY A 70 -1.04 1.00 -11.93
CA GLY A 70 -2.24 1.05 -12.79
C GLY A 70 -2.97 2.39 -12.81
N VAL A 71 -2.59 3.37 -11.99
CA VAL A 71 -3.06 4.75 -12.15
C VAL A 71 -2.37 5.34 -13.36
N LYS A 72 -3.00 5.25 -14.54
CA LYS A 72 -2.69 6.18 -15.63
C LYS A 72 -2.94 7.57 -15.06
N LYS A 73 -1.89 8.39 -14.89
CA LYS A 73 -2.06 9.84 -14.72
C LYS A 73 -2.99 10.26 -15.85
N ARG A 74 -4.23 10.63 -15.54
CA ARG A 74 -5.13 11.20 -16.54
C ARG A 74 -4.41 12.48 -16.98
N GLY A 75 -3.75 12.41 -18.13
CA GLY A 75 -3.07 13.56 -18.71
C GLY A 75 -4.13 14.63 -18.88
N LYS A 76 -3.94 15.76 -18.20
CA LYS A 76 -4.63 17.01 -18.54
C LYS A 76 -4.30 17.25 -20.02
N ARG A 77 -5.31 17.12 -20.88
CA ARG A 77 -5.26 17.58 -22.26
C ARG A 77 -6.42 18.53 -22.45
#